data_AF-Q7NMZ6-F1
#
_entry.id   AF-Q7NMZ6-F1
#
_cell.length_a   1.000
_cell.length_b   1.000
_cell.length_c   1.000
_cell.angle_alpha   90.00
_cell.angle_beta   90.00
_cell.angle_gamma   90.00
#
_symmetry.space_group_name_H-M   'P 1'
#
loop_
_entity.id
_entity.type
_entity.pdbx_description
1 polymer ?
#
loop_
_entity_poly.entity_id
_entity_poly.type
_entity_poly.pdbx_seq_one_letter_code
_entity_poly.pdbx_strand_id
1 'polypeptide(L)'
;MRKYLSLPAWLLRAVLAALLPVADGLIHPRPAHAVFFENARVWLNELFLSTGNLTAAFGVDMTVNVLRAVLLVWIALGIVRTVQAARNDEDWQTTARVPILATISIVVGDVITSLIIPSA
;
A
#
# COMPACT_ATOMS: atom_id res chain seq x y z
N MET A 1 24.77 -23.58 -38.34
CA MET A 1 25.47 -22.36 -37.88
C MET A 1 24.51 -21.52 -37.02
N ARG A 2 24.71 -21.51 -35.70
CA ARG A 2 23.85 -20.81 -34.73
C ARG A 2 24.26 -19.32 -34.74
N LYS A 3 23.45 -18.44 -35.34
CA LYS A 3 23.69 -16.99 -35.29
C LYS A 3 23.43 -16.53 -33.85
N TYR A 4 24.51 -16.27 -33.10
CA TYR A 4 24.40 -15.61 -31.81
C TYR A 4 23.94 -14.19 -32.07
N LEU A 5 22.72 -13.88 -31.64
CA LEU A 5 22.16 -12.53 -31.66
C LEU A 5 22.96 -11.69 -30.64
N SER A 6 24.02 -11.03 -31.09
CA SER A 6 24.81 -10.14 -30.26
C SER A 6 23.98 -8.90 -29.96
N LEU A 7 23.34 -8.88 -28.79
CA LEU A 7 22.61 -7.70 -28.34
C LEU A 7 23.58 -6.52 -28.23
N PRO A 8 23.24 -5.34 -28.76
CA PRO A 8 24.10 -4.17 -28.67
C PRO A 8 24.21 -3.72 -27.21
N ALA A 9 25.39 -3.22 -26.83
CA ALA A 9 25.72 -2.90 -25.43
C ALA A 9 24.75 -1.91 -24.77
N TRP A 10 24.10 -1.05 -25.55
CA TRP A 10 23.09 -0.11 -25.05
C TRP A 10 21.79 -0.81 -24.61
N LEU A 11 21.39 -1.90 -25.29
CA LEU A 11 20.22 -2.70 -24.90
C LEU A 11 20.49 -3.45 -23.60
N LEU A 12 21.69 -4.00 -23.44
CA LEU A 12 22.07 -4.68 -22.21
C LEU A 12 22.04 -3.73 -21.01
N ARG A 13 22.55 -2.50 -21.18
CA ARG A 13 22.53 -1.45 -20.15
C ARG A 13 21.10 -0.99 -19.82
N ALA A 14 20.24 -0.83 -20.83
CA ALA A 14 18.84 -0.47 -20.62
C ALA A 14 18.07 -1.56 -19.87
N VAL A 15 18.30 -2.83 -20.21
CA VAL A 15 17.69 -3.97 -19.51
C VAL A 15 18.18 -4.06 -18.07
N LEU A 16 19.49 -3.93 -17.83
CA LEU A 16 20.06 -3.89 -16.48
C LEU A 16 19.52 -2.72 -15.65
N ALA A 17 19.38 -1.53 -16.24
CA ALA A 17 18.83 -0.35 -15.57
C ALA A 17 17.33 -0.50 -15.25
N ALA A 18 16.56 -1.21 -16.08
CA ALA A 18 15.15 -1.51 -15.83
C ALA A 18 14.96 -2.62 -14.79
N LEU A 19 15.93 -3.54 -14.67
CA LEU A 19 15.90 -4.63 -13.70
C LEU A 19 16.40 -4.21 -12.32
N LEU A 20 17.24 -3.18 -12.23
CA LEU A 20 17.81 -2.70 -10.96
C LEU A 20 16.73 -2.30 -9.92
N PRO A 21 15.68 -1.53 -10.27
CA PRO A 21 14.61 -1.19 -9.32
C PRO A 21 13.77 -2.41 -8.89
N VAL A 22 13.61 -3.39 -9.78
CA VAL A 22 12.90 -4.64 -9.49
C VAL A 22 13.72 -5.49 -8.51
N ALA A 23 15.03 -5.60 -8.74
CA ALA A 23 15.95 -6.29 -7.83
C ALA A 23 16.06 -5.58 -6.47
N ASP A 24 16.08 -4.24 -6.46
CA ASP A 24 16.08 -3.44 -5.24
C ASP A 24 14.85 -3.73 -4.37
N GLY A 25 13.66 -3.82 -4.97
CA GLY A 25 12.43 -4.18 -4.27
C GLY A 25 12.37 -5.62 -3.73
N LEU A 26 13.18 -6.53 -4.27
CA LEU A 26 13.27 -7.93 -3.81
C LEU A 26 14.28 -8.11 -2.66
N ILE A 27 15.33 -7.29 -2.61
CA ILE A 27 16.43 -7.39 -1.64
C ILE A 27 16.21 -6.45 -0.45
N HIS A 28 15.59 -5.30 -0.68
CA HIS A 28 15.08 -4.40 0.35
C HIS A 28 13.57 -4.58 0.41
N PRO A 29 13.05 -5.55 1.20
CA PRO A 29 11.63 -5.59 1.50
C PRO A 29 11.30 -4.27 2.18
N ARG A 30 10.74 -3.33 1.39
CA ARG A 30 10.31 -2.06 1.92
C ARG A 30 9.30 -2.40 3.02
N PRO A 31 9.42 -1.82 4.22
CA PRO A 31 8.51 -2.11 5.32
C PRO A 31 7.10 -1.97 4.78
N ALA A 32 6.26 -3.00 4.96
CA ALA A 32 4.96 -3.14 4.30
C ALA A 32 4.28 -1.78 4.18
N HIS A 33 4.36 -1.17 3.00
CA HIS A 33 3.72 0.09 2.74
C HIS A 33 2.25 -0.17 2.96
N ALA A 34 1.71 0.31 4.08
CA ALA A 34 0.29 0.20 4.33
C ALA A 34 -0.39 0.98 3.20
N VAL A 35 -1.09 0.28 2.32
CA VAL A 35 -1.85 0.88 1.21
C VAL A 35 -2.94 1.83 1.73
N PHE A 36 -3.25 1.77 3.01
CA PHE A 36 -4.28 2.58 3.65
C PHE A 36 -3.73 3.91 4.15
N PHE A 37 -4.39 5.01 3.81
CA PHE A 37 -4.13 6.35 4.37
C PHE A 37 -2.70 6.87 4.14
N GLU A 38 -1.98 6.38 3.13
CA GLU A 38 -0.60 6.83 2.89
C GLU A 38 -0.56 8.23 2.31
N ASN A 39 -1.41 8.51 1.34
CA ASN A 39 -1.48 9.84 0.74
C ASN A 39 -1.98 10.85 1.77
N ALA A 40 -2.94 10.45 2.60
CA ALA A 40 -3.40 11.28 3.72
C ALA A 40 -2.29 11.57 4.75
N ARG A 41 -1.47 10.57 5.09
CA ARG A 41 -0.33 10.73 6.01
C ARG A 41 0.71 11.69 5.46
N VAL A 42 1.08 11.52 4.19
CA VAL A 42 2.07 12.37 3.52
C VAL A 42 1.61 13.82 3.52
N TRP A 43 0.37 14.06 3.10
CA TRP A 43 -0.20 15.41 3.07
C TRP A 43 -0.30 16.07 4.44
N LEU A 44 -0.77 15.34 5.46
CA LEU A 44 -0.83 15.87 6.82
C LEU A 44 0.58 16.20 7.34
N ASN A 45 1.57 15.35 7.07
CA ASN A 45 2.96 15.64 7.42
C ASN A 45 3.46 16.90 6.73
N GLU A 46 3.27 17.02 5.42
CA GLU A 46 3.67 18.22 4.65
C GLU A 46 3.00 19.49 5.21
N LEU A 47 1.70 19.42 5.52
CA LEU A 47 0.97 20.53 6.12
C LEU A 47 1.60 20.98 7.44
N PHE A 48 1.89 20.07 8.37
CA PHE A 48 2.47 20.45 9.66
C PHE A 48 3.95 20.82 9.57
N LEU A 49 4.72 20.17 8.70
CA LEU A 49 6.11 20.53 8.44
C LEU A 49 6.23 21.93 7.81
N SER A 50 5.28 22.32 6.95
CA SER A 50 5.25 23.68 6.36
C SER A 50 5.08 24.78 7.42
N THR A 51 4.50 24.45 8.57
CA THR A 51 4.34 25.37 9.72
C THR A 51 5.51 25.32 10.71
N GLY A 52 6.56 24.53 10.43
CA GLY A 52 7.70 24.33 11.33
C GLY A 52 7.40 23.47 12.56
N ASN A 53 6.23 22.81 12.62
CA ASN A 53 5.80 22.06 13.78
C ASN A 53 6.15 20.56 13.68
N LEU A 54 7.40 20.22 14.02
CA LEU A 54 7.92 18.84 13.99
C LEU A 54 7.16 17.90 14.92
N THR A 55 6.71 18.39 16.08
CA THR A 55 5.94 17.59 17.05
C THR A 55 4.58 17.18 16.50
N ALA A 56 3.92 18.08 15.76
CA ALA A 56 2.65 17.77 15.12
C ALA A 56 2.81 16.74 13.99
N ALA A 57 3.87 16.83 13.17
CA ALA A 57 4.18 15.83 12.15
C ALA A 57 4.41 14.43 12.76
N PHE A 58 5.17 14.33 13.86
CA PHE A 58 5.30 13.07 14.60
C PHE A 58 3.95 12.56 15.13
N GLY A 59 3.10 13.45 15.63
CA GLY A 59 1.75 13.13 16.07
C GLY A 59 0.86 12.57 14.95
N VAL A 60 0.99 13.08 13.72
CA VAL A 60 0.31 12.56 12.52
C VAL A 60 0.75 11.13 12.23
N ASP A 61 2.05 10.88 12.16
CA ASP A 61 2.57 9.54 11.87
C ASP A 61 2.09 8.51 12.90
N MET A 62 2.13 8.86 14.18
CA MET A 62 1.61 7.99 15.25
C MET A 62 0.11 7.73 15.09
N THR A 63 -0.68 8.78 14.87
CA THR A 63 -2.15 8.68 14.76
C THR A 63 -2.55 7.81 13.58
N VAL A 64 -1.97 8.04 12.40
CA VAL A 64 -2.29 7.27 11.19
C VAL A 64 -1.83 5.82 11.33
N ASN A 65 -0.67 5.56 11.95
CA ASN A 65 -0.21 4.20 12.17
C ASN A 65 -1.07 3.42 13.17
N VAL A 66 -1.58 4.07 14.24
CA VAL A 66 -2.56 3.45 15.14
C VAL A 66 -3.87 3.16 14.40
N LEU A 67 -4.37 4.08 13.59
CA LEU A 67 -5.57 3.86 12.79
C LEU A 67 -5.41 2.67 11.83
N ARG A 68 -4.25 2.57 11.15
CA ARG A 68 -3.90 1.43 10.30
C ARG A 68 -3.85 0.12 11.07
N ALA A 69 -3.25 0.11 12.25
CA ALA A 69 -3.18 -1.09 13.08
C ALA A 69 -4.58 -1.56 13.48
N VAL A 70 -5.45 -0.65 13.93
CA VAL A 70 -6.84 -0.98 14.27
C VAL A 70 -7.62 -1.48 13.05
N LEU A 71 -7.44 -0.84 11.90
CA LEU A 71 -8.07 -1.26 10.65
C LEU A 71 -7.64 -2.67 10.23
N LEU A 72 -6.35 -2.98 10.32
CA LEU A 72 -5.83 -4.31 10.00
C LEU A 72 -6.40 -5.38 10.93
N VAL A 73 -6.51 -5.09 12.23
CA VAL A 73 -7.16 -5.99 13.19
C VAL A 73 -8.63 -6.20 12.80
N TRP A 74 -9.35 -5.14 12.44
CA TRP A 74 -10.75 -5.26 12.03
C TRP A 74 -10.92 -6.11 10.76
N ILE A 75 -10.08 -5.90 9.74
CA ILE A 75 -10.08 -6.72 8.51
C ILE A 75 -9.77 -8.18 8.84
N ALA A 76 -8.75 -8.43 9.67
CA ALA A 76 -8.39 -9.78 10.10
C ALA A 76 -9.57 -10.49 10.80
N LEU A 77 -10.27 -9.80 11.70
CA LEU A 77 -11.48 -10.33 12.34
C LEU A 77 -12.58 -10.65 11.32
N GLY A 78 -12.79 -9.79 10.31
CA GLY A 78 -13.73 -10.04 9.22
C GLY A 78 -13.39 -11.29 8.40
N ILE A 79 -12.10 -11.50 8.10
CA ILE A 79 -11.62 -12.69 7.41
C ILE A 79 -11.84 -13.94 8.27
N VAL A 80 -11.51 -13.89 9.55
CA VAL A 80 -11.73 -15.02 10.48
C VAL A 80 -13.19 -15.46 10.49
N ARG A 81 -14.13 -14.50 10.56
CA ARG A 81 -15.58 -14.79 10.49
C ARG A 81 -15.98 -15.41 9.16
N THR A 82 -15.43 -14.91 8.05
CA THR A 82 -15.68 -15.46 6.72
C THR A 82 -15.21 -16.91 6.59
N VAL A 83 -14.02 -17.23 7.13
CA VAL A 83 -13.48 -18.60 7.14
C VAL A 83 -14.32 -19.52 8.02
N GLN A 84 -14.80 -19.05 9.15
CA GLN A 84 -15.70 -19.83 10.02
C GLN A 84 -17.02 -20.14 9.31
N ALA A 85 -17.65 -19.15 8.68
CA ALA A 85 -18.87 -19.35 7.89
C ALA A 85 -18.64 -20.38 6.77
N ALA A 86 -17.52 -20.30 6.06
CA ALA A 86 -17.17 -21.26 5.01
C ALA A 86 -16.95 -22.68 5.52
N ARG A 87 -16.47 -22.84 6.76
CA ARG A 87 -16.27 -24.16 7.39
C ARG A 87 -17.56 -24.79 7.90
N ASN A 88 -18.54 -23.95 8.21
CA ASN A 88 -19.84 -24.39 8.74
C ASN A 88 -20.90 -24.55 7.63
N ASP A 89 -20.50 -24.50 6.35
CA ASP A 89 -21.41 -24.47 5.18
C ASP A 89 -22.45 -23.32 5.23
N GLU A 90 -22.13 -22.24 5.97
CA GLU A 90 -22.91 -21.01 6.00
C GLU A 90 -22.59 -20.14 4.77
N ASP A 91 -23.44 -19.15 4.48
CA ASP A 91 -23.20 -18.19 3.40
C ASP A 91 -22.02 -17.26 3.71
N TRP A 92 -20.83 -17.75 3.38
CA TRP A 92 -19.57 -17.04 3.54
C TRP A 92 -19.46 -15.84 2.61
N GLN A 93 -20.18 -15.80 1.48
CA GLN A 93 -20.11 -14.68 0.54
C GLN A 93 -20.73 -13.44 1.14
N THR A 94 -21.88 -13.58 1.81
CA THR A 94 -22.53 -12.49 2.53
C THR A 94 -21.64 -11.97 3.66
N THR A 95 -20.96 -12.86 4.39
CA THR A 95 -20.02 -12.47 5.46
C THR A 95 -18.75 -11.81 4.93
N ALA A 96 -18.23 -12.27 3.79
CA ALA A 96 -17.04 -11.71 3.13
C ALA A 96 -17.26 -10.31 2.55
N ARG A 97 -18.51 -9.99 2.18
CA ARG A 97 -18.84 -8.72 1.51
C ARG A 97 -18.40 -7.50 2.33
N VAL A 98 -18.61 -7.53 3.65
CA VAL A 98 -18.30 -6.41 4.54
C VAL A 98 -16.80 -6.07 4.56
N PRO A 99 -15.88 -7.01 4.89
CA PRO A 99 -14.44 -6.70 4.90
C PRO A 99 -13.90 -6.34 3.51
N ILE A 100 -14.42 -6.95 2.44
CA ILE A 100 -14.03 -6.62 1.06
C ILE A 100 -14.43 -5.18 0.70
N LEU A 101 -15.69 -4.82 0.92
CA LEU A 101 -16.19 -3.47 0.61
C LEU A 101 -15.45 -2.40 1.42
N ALA A 102 -15.16 -2.65 2.70
CA ALA A 102 -14.38 -1.73 3.51
C ALA A 102 -12.96 -1.52 2.94
N THR A 103 -12.28 -2.60 2.58
CA THR A 103 -10.93 -2.54 1.99
C THR A 103 -10.93 -1.74 0.69
N ILE A 104 -11.87 -2.01 -0.21
CA ILE A 104 -12.02 -1.27 -1.47
C ILE A 104 -12.30 0.20 -1.20
N SER A 105 -13.20 0.52 -0.27
CA SER A 105 -13.57 1.91 0.06
C SER A 105 -12.37 2.72 0.55
N ILE A 106 -11.50 2.10 1.35
CA ILE A 106 -10.32 2.78 1.89
C ILE A 106 -9.28 3.01 0.79
N VAL A 107 -9.05 2.01 -0.09
CA VAL A 107 -8.14 2.16 -1.24
C VAL A 107 -8.65 3.25 -2.17
N VAL A 108 -9.95 3.25 -2.48
CA VAL A 108 -10.58 4.30 -3.30
C VAL A 108 -10.44 5.66 -2.63
N GLY A 109 -10.65 5.75 -1.32
CA GLY A 109 -10.44 6.98 -0.54
C GLY A 109 -9.01 7.49 -0.65
N ASP A 110 -8.01 6.61 -0.55
CA ASP A 110 -6.60 6.99 -0.66
C ASP A 110 -6.22 7.42 -2.09
N VAL A 111 -6.80 6.79 -3.11
CA VAL A 111 -6.65 7.22 -4.51
C VAL A 111 -7.32 8.57 -4.77
N ILE A 112 -8.52 8.81 -4.25
CA ILE A 112 -9.19 10.12 -4.36
C ILE A 112 -8.35 11.19 -3.66
N THR A 113 -7.76 10.85 -2.53
CA THR A 113 -6.85 11.73 -1.77
C THR A 113 -5.65 12.14 -2.63
N SER A 114 -5.04 11.21 -3.38
CA SER A 114 -3.95 11.55 -4.32
C SER A 114 -4.38 12.39 -5.53
N LEU A 115 -5.68 12.47 -5.83
CA LEU A 115 -6.19 13.35 -6.88
C LEU A 115 -6.48 14.78 -6.38
N ILE A 116 -6.74 14.95 -5.08
CA ILE A 116 -7.07 16.24 -4.47
C ILE A 116 -5.80 16.97 -4.02
N ILE A 117 -4.85 16.22 -3.46
CA ILE A 117 -3.62 16.80 -2.95
C ILE A 117 -2.64 17.03 -4.11
N PRO A 118 -2.06 18.23 -4.26
CA PRO A 118 -1.05 18.47 -5.28
C PRO A 118 0.13 17.52 -5.05
N SER A 119 0.48 16.70 -6.04
CA SER A 119 1.74 15.96 -6.03
C SER A 119 2.89 16.99 -6.08
N ALA A 120 3.65 17.10 -5.00
CA ALA A 120 4.90 17.87 -5.00
C ALA A 120 5.97 17.22 -5.87
#